data_AF-W6WI34-F1
#
_entry.id   AF-W6WI34-F1
#
_cell.length_a   1.000
_cell.length_b   1.000
_cell.length_c   1.000
_cell.angle_alpha   90.00
_cell.angle_beta   90.00
_cell.angle_gamma   90.00
#
_symmetry.space_group_name_H-M   'P 1'
#
loop_
_entity.id
_entity.type
_entity.pdbx_description
1 polymer ?
#
loop_
_entity_poly.entity_id
_entity_poly.type
_entity_poly.pdbx_seq_one_letter_code
_entity_poly.pdbx_strand_id
1 'polypeptide(L)'
;MPIDLSRMSWLNPPPESREGNGRLIARSGFETDFWQGTYYGFHRDTGHFLHRTRNGDFTAETSFVGRYEALYDQAGLMIRHDEKHWMKCGIEFTDGARHFSVVVTNGHSDWSAFRLADDFEQISVRVTRMGDALFVQYRTDAQPDWRMARLAYFPPELTELSVGMT
;
A
#
# COMPACT_ATOMS: atom_id res chain seq x y z
N MET A 1 -17.65 -8.24 6.28
CA MET A 1 -17.81 -7.56 7.58
C MET A 1 -17.61 -6.07 7.37
N PRO A 2 -18.29 -5.18 8.12
CA PRO A 2 -17.97 -3.77 8.12
C PRO A 2 -16.51 -3.58 8.56
N ILE A 3 -15.81 -2.63 7.93
CA ILE A 3 -14.48 -2.22 8.37
C ILE A 3 -14.63 -1.47 9.70
N ASP A 4 -14.05 -2.00 10.78
CA ASP A 4 -13.95 -1.28 12.06
C ASP A 4 -12.68 -0.43 12.08
N LEU A 5 -12.86 0.87 11.87
CA LEU A 5 -11.77 1.86 11.84
C LEU A 5 -11.52 2.52 13.21
N SER A 6 -12.29 2.17 14.25
CA SER A 6 -12.23 2.83 15.57
C SER A 6 -10.86 2.77 16.25
N ARG A 7 -10.02 1.81 15.84
CA ARG A 7 -8.65 1.61 16.35
C ARG A 7 -7.56 1.96 15.34
N MET A 8 -7.90 2.72 14.31
CA MET A 8 -6.96 3.16 13.29
C MET A 8 -6.67 4.66 13.42
N SER A 9 -5.50 5.08 12.95
CA SER A 9 -5.05 6.47 12.98
C SER A 9 -4.43 6.86 11.65
N TRP A 10 -4.61 8.12 11.26
CA TRP A 10 -4.04 8.66 10.04
C TRP A 10 -2.62 9.17 10.28
N LEU A 11 -1.69 8.71 9.45
CA LEU A 11 -0.52 9.49 9.06
C LEU A 11 -0.92 10.29 7.81
N ASN A 12 -0.75 11.62 7.86
CA ASN A 12 -1.16 12.56 6.81
C ASN A 12 -2.64 12.38 6.43
N PRO A 13 -3.62 12.82 7.25
CA PRO A 13 -5.03 12.66 6.92
C PRO A 13 -5.36 13.32 5.57
N PRO A 14 -6.20 12.67 4.74
CA PRO A 14 -6.63 13.25 3.48
C PRO A 14 -7.54 14.47 3.71
N PRO A 15 -7.66 15.37 2.72
CA PRO A 15 -8.60 16.50 2.78
C PRO A 15 -10.06 16.03 2.92
N GLU A 16 -10.39 14.84 2.42
CA GLU A 16 -11.72 14.24 2.54
C GLU A 16 -11.60 12.74 2.82
N SER A 17 -12.23 12.29 3.91
CA SER A 17 -12.49 10.88 4.18
C SER A 17 -13.86 10.70 4.81
N ARG A 18 -14.57 9.65 4.41
CA ARG A 18 -15.87 9.29 5.01
C ARG A 18 -16.04 7.78 5.10
N GLU A 19 -16.63 7.36 6.21
CA GLU A 19 -17.07 5.99 6.43
C GLU A 19 -18.54 5.87 6.03
N GLY A 20 -18.90 4.80 5.33
CA GLY A 20 -20.28 4.54 4.97
C GLY A 20 -20.46 3.19 4.29
N ASN A 21 -21.57 2.50 4.60
CA ASN A 21 -21.91 1.21 4.01
C ASN A 21 -20.80 0.14 4.15
N GLY A 22 -20.08 0.17 5.27
CA GLY A 22 -18.96 -0.74 5.52
C GLY A 22 -17.71 -0.50 4.67
N ARG A 23 -17.59 0.68 4.04
CA ARG A 23 -16.44 1.11 3.23
C ARG A 23 -15.87 2.41 3.77
N LEU A 24 -14.57 2.59 3.56
CA LEU A 24 -13.89 3.88 3.65
C LEU A 24 -13.80 4.48 2.26
N ILE A 25 -14.13 5.75 2.12
CA ILE A 25 -13.90 6.54 0.92
C ILE A 25 -12.94 7.66 1.31
N ALA A 26 -11.81 7.75 0.62
CA ALA A 26 -10.81 8.80 0.81
C ALA A 26 -10.49 9.45 -0.53
N ARG A 27 -10.16 10.75 -0.50
CA ARG A 27 -9.66 11.51 -1.65
C ARG A 27 -8.28 12.04 -1.31
N SER A 28 -7.29 11.76 -2.16
CA SER A 28 -5.94 12.30 -1.98
C SER A 28 -5.92 13.82 -2.05
N GLY A 29 -5.01 14.41 -1.29
CA GLY A 29 -4.57 15.79 -1.50
C GLY A 29 -3.63 15.89 -2.70
N PHE A 30 -3.25 17.13 -3.04
CA PHE A 30 -2.29 17.38 -4.11
C PHE A 30 -0.86 17.02 -3.67
N GLU A 31 -0.05 16.53 -4.62
CA GLU A 31 1.40 16.32 -4.48
C GLU A 31 1.80 15.47 -3.26
N THR A 32 1.02 14.43 -2.96
CA THR A 32 1.30 13.48 -1.87
C THR A 32 1.99 12.23 -2.39
N ASP A 33 3.04 11.76 -1.70
CA ASP A 33 3.79 10.57 -2.08
C ASP A 33 4.59 9.98 -0.92
N PHE A 34 5.02 8.73 -1.08
CA PHE A 34 6.03 8.05 -0.28
C PHE A 34 7.18 7.57 -1.17
N TRP A 35 8.36 8.15 -1.00
CA TRP A 35 9.57 7.79 -1.74
C TRP A 35 10.83 8.24 -1.01
N GLN A 36 11.90 7.44 -1.06
CA GLN A 36 13.17 7.75 -0.40
C GLN A 36 14.35 7.62 -1.36
N GLY A 37 14.76 8.76 -1.94
CA GLY A 37 16.08 8.99 -2.55
C GLY A 37 16.36 8.34 -3.90
N THR A 38 16.02 7.05 -4.08
CA THR A 38 16.44 6.27 -5.25
C THR A 38 16.08 6.96 -6.56
N TYR A 39 17.06 7.08 -7.46
CA TYR A 39 16.99 7.69 -8.80
C TYR A 39 16.61 9.18 -8.82
N TYR A 40 15.49 9.57 -8.20
CA TYR A 40 14.95 10.92 -8.25
C TYR A 40 15.62 11.91 -7.28
N GLY A 41 16.33 11.43 -6.26
CA GLY A 41 17.05 12.25 -5.27
C GLY A 41 16.16 13.00 -4.26
N PHE A 42 14.84 13.01 -4.44
CA PHE A 42 13.92 13.59 -3.47
C PHE A 42 13.47 12.57 -2.41
N HIS A 43 12.98 13.11 -1.30
CA HIS A 43 12.38 12.36 -0.20
C HIS A 43 10.95 12.88 0.01
N ARG A 44 9.98 11.96 0.04
CA ARG A 44 8.55 12.23 0.21
C ARG A 44 7.99 11.28 1.25
N ASP A 45 7.24 11.84 2.18
CA ASP A 45 6.59 11.13 3.29
C ASP A 45 5.22 11.76 3.59
N THR A 46 4.53 12.21 2.53
CA THR A 46 3.31 13.02 2.59
C THR A 46 2.06 12.26 2.14
N GLY A 47 2.21 11.03 1.66
CA GLY A 47 1.10 10.15 1.29
C GLY A 47 0.16 9.86 2.47
N HIS A 48 -1.10 9.56 2.16
CA HIS A 48 -2.11 9.27 3.17
C HIS A 48 -1.97 7.82 3.64
N PHE A 49 -2.07 7.58 4.94
CA PHE A 49 -1.95 6.23 5.48
C PHE A 49 -2.81 6.05 6.73
N LEU A 50 -3.89 5.29 6.61
CA LEU A 50 -4.73 4.92 7.75
C LEU A 50 -4.28 3.57 8.28
N HIS A 51 -3.81 3.54 9.52
CA HIS A 51 -3.10 2.37 10.04
C HIS A 51 -3.47 2.01 11.48
N ARG A 52 -3.07 0.81 11.88
CA ARG A 52 -3.06 0.34 13.27
C ARG A 52 -1.74 -0.37 13.54
N THR A 53 -1.33 -0.38 14.81
CA THR A 53 -0.13 -1.09 15.23
C THR A 53 -0.34 -2.61 15.23
N ARG A 54 0.68 -3.34 14.79
CA ARG A 54 0.82 -4.79 14.84
C ARG A 54 2.22 -5.14 15.35
N ASN A 55 2.31 -6.27 16.05
CA ASN A 55 3.56 -6.81 16.58
C ASN A 55 3.77 -8.24 16.07
N GLY A 56 5.02 -8.59 15.77
CA GLY A 56 5.40 -9.94 15.32
C GLY A 56 4.90 -10.31 13.92
N ASP A 57 4.70 -11.59 13.70
CA ASP A 57 4.24 -12.13 12.41
C ASP A 57 2.74 -11.91 12.22
N PHE A 58 2.34 -11.52 11.01
CA PHE A 58 0.94 -11.30 10.66
C PHE A 58 0.69 -11.41 9.16
N THR A 59 -0.57 -11.62 8.79
CA THR A 59 -1.07 -11.39 7.44
C THR A 59 -2.06 -10.23 7.47
N ALA A 60 -1.88 -9.27 6.58
CA ALA A 60 -2.78 -8.15 6.37
C ALA A 60 -3.35 -8.19 4.96
N GLU A 61 -4.64 -7.89 4.83
CA GLU A 61 -5.34 -7.86 3.56
C GLU A 61 -6.21 -6.61 3.48
N THR A 62 -6.29 -6.04 2.28
CA THR A 62 -7.31 -5.02 1.96
C THR A 62 -7.79 -5.22 0.53
N SER A 63 -9.00 -4.73 0.25
CA SER A 63 -9.56 -4.68 -1.10
C SER A 63 -10.08 -3.29 -1.38
N PHE A 64 -9.82 -2.78 -2.56
CA PHE A 64 -10.14 -1.41 -2.92
C PHE A 64 -10.51 -1.27 -4.40
N VAL A 65 -11.21 -0.19 -4.68
CA VAL A 65 -11.57 0.30 -6.01
C VAL A 65 -11.02 1.72 -6.10
N GLY A 66 -10.34 2.05 -7.19
CA GLY A 66 -9.77 3.37 -7.41
C GLY A 66 -10.28 3.98 -8.71
N ARG A 67 -10.41 5.31 -8.71
CA ARG A 67 -10.59 6.12 -9.93
C ARG A 67 -9.24 6.77 -10.23
N TYR A 68 -8.45 6.11 -11.06
CA TYR A 68 -7.12 6.58 -11.44
C TYR A 68 -7.24 7.46 -12.68
N GLU A 69 -6.87 8.72 -12.58
CA GLU A 69 -7.06 9.74 -13.61
C GLU A 69 -5.74 10.45 -13.95
N ALA A 70 -4.84 10.60 -12.97
CA ALA A 70 -3.57 11.29 -13.11
C ALA A 70 -2.36 10.35 -13.02
N LEU A 71 -1.26 10.77 -13.64
CA LEU A 71 0.01 10.07 -13.55
C LEU A 71 0.46 9.97 -12.08
N TYR A 72 0.81 8.75 -11.67
CA TYR A 72 1.19 8.35 -10.32
C TYR A 72 0.06 8.34 -9.27
N ASP A 73 -1.20 8.29 -9.70
CA ASP A 73 -2.29 7.94 -8.78
C ASP A 73 -2.05 6.56 -8.17
N GLN A 74 -2.15 6.47 -6.85
CA GLN A 74 -1.80 5.29 -6.06
C GLN A 74 -2.88 4.97 -5.04
N ALA A 75 -3.10 3.68 -4.79
CA ALA A 75 -3.92 3.17 -3.68
C ALA A 75 -3.47 1.76 -3.31
N GLY A 76 -3.54 1.40 -2.03
CA GLY A 76 -2.97 0.12 -1.61
C GLY A 76 -2.92 -0.15 -0.11
N LEU A 77 -1.89 -0.91 0.25
CA LEU A 77 -1.56 -1.31 1.60
C LEU A 77 -0.12 -0.94 1.91
N MET A 78 0.12 -0.49 3.14
CA MET A 78 1.45 -0.19 3.65
C MET A 78 1.72 -0.93 4.97
N ILE A 79 2.98 -1.34 5.10
CA ILE A 79 3.62 -1.73 6.36
C ILE A 79 4.72 -0.72 6.62
N ARG A 80 4.73 -0.12 7.81
CA ARG A 80 5.64 0.98 8.15
C ARG A 80 6.16 0.85 9.57
N HIS A 81 7.45 1.03 9.73
CA HIS A 81 8.06 1.31 11.03
C HIS A 81 8.26 2.82 11.20
N ASP A 82 8.95 3.46 10.26
CA ASP A 82 9.27 4.90 10.26
C ASP A 82 9.35 5.45 8.81
N GLU A 83 9.84 6.67 8.62
CA GLU A 83 9.95 7.32 7.29
C GLU A 83 11.00 6.70 6.36
N LYS A 84 11.91 5.88 6.90
CA LYS A 84 13.01 5.22 6.19
C LYS A 84 12.82 3.71 6.09
N HIS A 85 11.87 3.13 6.81
CA HIS A 85 11.63 1.69 6.86
C HIS A 85 10.14 1.40 6.67
N TRP A 86 9.76 1.17 5.42
CA TRP A 86 8.37 0.89 5.05
C TRP A 86 8.29 0.11 3.75
N MET A 87 7.13 -0.46 3.47
CA MET A 87 6.77 -1.04 2.19
C MET A 87 5.35 -0.60 1.84
N LYS A 88 5.14 -0.16 0.60
CA LYS A 88 3.81 0.09 0.04
C LYS A 88 3.59 -0.83 -1.16
N CYS A 89 2.37 -1.35 -1.31
CA CYS A 89 1.98 -2.14 -2.47
C CYS A 89 0.53 -1.86 -2.86
N GLY A 90 0.24 -1.95 -4.16
CA GLY A 90 -1.11 -1.73 -4.66
C GLY A 90 -1.12 -1.35 -6.13
N ILE A 91 -2.08 -0.50 -6.50
CA ILE A 91 -2.14 0.07 -7.84
C ILE A 91 -1.32 1.34 -7.88
N GLU A 92 -0.59 1.50 -8.98
CA GLU A 92 0.01 2.75 -9.40
C GLU A 92 -0.33 2.99 -10.88
N PHE A 93 -0.85 4.17 -11.20
CA PHE A 93 -1.19 4.53 -12.57
C PHE A 93 -0.01 5.23 -13.24
N THR A 94 0.64 4.55 -14.17
CA THR A 94 1.76 5.10 -14.94
C THR A 94 1.66 4.63 -16.38
N ASP A 95 2.24 5.40 -17.31
CA ASP A 95 2.29 5.05 -18.74
C ASP A 95 0.92 4.71 -19.35
N GLY A 96 -0.13 5.40 -18.87
CA GLY A 96 -1.51 5.22 -19.31
C GLY A 96 -2.15 3.89 -18.89
N ALA A 97 -1.59 3.18 -17.91
CA ALA A 97 -2.10 1.90 -17.45
C ALA A 97 -2.00 1.68 -15.93
N ARG A 98 -2.87 0.81 -15.43
CA ARG A 98 -2.81 0.30 -14.06
C ARG A 98 -1.63 -0.68 -13.95
N HIS A 99 -0.72 -0.40 -13.05
CA HIS A 99 0.37 -1.31 -12.69
C HIS A 99 0.16 -1.84 -11.28
N PHE A 100 0.48 -3.11 -11.06
CA PHE A 100 0.72 -3.58 -9.70
C PHE A 100 2.11 -3.13 -9.30
N SER A 101 2.20 -2.34 -8.25
CA SER A 101 3.42 -1.68 -7.80
C SER A 101 3.76 -2.13 -6.38
N VAL A 102 5.04 -2.36 -6.13
CA VAL A 102 5.59 -2.63 -4.80
C VAL A 102 6.86 -1.81 -4.63
N VAL A 103 6.90 -0.99 -3.57
CA VAL A 103 8.10 -0.28 -3.15
C VAL A 103 8.48 -0.76 -1.76
N VAL A 104 9.71 -1.27 -1.61
CA VAL A 104 10.29 -1.64 -0.32
C VAL A 104 11.39 -0.64 -0.01
N THR A 105 11.27 0.02 1.13
CA THR A 105 12.18 1.09 1.55
C THR A 105 12.93 0.67 2.80
N ASN A 106 14.25 0.58 2.68
CA ASN A 106 15.19 0.37 3.77
C ASN A 106 16.32 1.42 3.63
N GLY A 107 16.05 2.62 4.13
CA GLY A 107 16.82 3.84 3.85
C GLY A 107 16.58 4.42 2.46
N HIS A 108 16.55 3.56 1.42
CA HIS A 108 16.29 3.91 0.03
C HIS A 108 15.15 3.06 -0.53
N SER A 109 14.36 3.62 -1.46
CA SER A 109 13.22 2.95 -2.09
C SER A 109 13.65 2.01 -3.22
N ASP A 110 13.31 0.73 -3.14
CA ASP A 110 13.44 -0.27 -4.20
C ASP A 110 12.05 -0.54 -4.79
N TRP A 111 11.87 -0.20 -6.07
CA TRP A 111 10.59 -0.25 -6.74
C TRP A 111 10.55 -1.33 -7.82
N SER A 112 9.49 -2.12 -7.81
CA SER A 112 9.08 -2.95 -8.94
C SER A 112 7.63 -2.72 -9.29
N ALA A 113 7.34 -2.68 -10.58
CA ALA A 113 5.98 -2.64 -11.10
C ALA A 113 5.84 -3.51 -12.35
N PHE A 114 4.62 -4.01 -12.58
CA PHE A 114 4.25 -4.66 -13.83
C PHE A 114 2.81 -4.31 -14.20
N ARG A 115 2.56 -4.22 -15.51
CA ARG A 115 1.26 -3.83 -16.05
C ARG A 115 0.21 -4.91 -15.76
N LEU A 116 -0.98 -4.49 -15.33
CA LEU A 116 -2.14 -5.36 -15.24
C LEU A 116 -2.93 -5.26 -16.55
N ALA A 117 -3.11 -6.40 -17.22
CA ALA A 117 -3.75 -6.46 -18.54
C ALA A 117 -5.27 -6.60 -18.47
N ASP A 118 -5.78 -7.18 -17.38
CA ASP A 118 -7.21 -7.46 -17.24
C ASP A 118 -7.99 -6.18 -16.97
N ASP A 119 -9.24 -6.19 -17.41
CA ASP A 119 -10.22 -5.24 -16.92
C ASP A 119 -10.86 -5.78 -15.64
N PHE A 120 -10.62 -5.09 -14.53
CA PHE A 120 -11.12 -5.45 -13.20
C PHE A 120 -11.69 -4.21 -12.51
N GLU A 121 -12.69 -4.39 -11.65
CA GLU A 121 -13.25 -3.28 -10.85
C GLU A 121 -12.49 -3.19 -9.51
N GLN A 122 -12.32 -4.34 -8.86
CA GLN A 122 -11.71 -4.43 -7.54
C GLN A 122 -10.41 -5.24 -7.56
N ILE A 123 -9.42 -4.76 -6.80
CA ILE A 123 -8.20 -5.49 -6.48
C ILE A 123 -8.14 -5.79 -4.99
N SER A 124 -7.60 -6.96 -4.64
CA SER A 124 -7.22 -7.30 -3.28
C SER A 124 -5.71 -7.44 -3.19
N VAL A 125 -5.12 -6.92 -2.11
CA VAL A 125 -3.71 -7.11 -1.77
C VAL A 125 -3.59 -7.83 -0.45
N ARG A 126 -2.58 -8.69 -0.35
CA ARG A 126 -2.22 -9.43 0.85
C ARG A 126 -0.74 -9.29 1.09
N VAL A 127 -0.36 -8.99 2.33
CA VAL A 127 1.02 -9.02 2.76
C VAL A 127 1.16 -9.84 4.01
N THR A 128 2.04 -10.83 3.96
CA THR A 128 2.43 -11.65 5.11
C THR A 128 3.81 -11.22 5.58
N ARG A 129 3.89 -10.75 6.82
CA ARG A 129 5.13 -10.57 7.58
C ARG A 129 5.42 -11.88 8.31
N MET A 130 6.57 -12.48 8.01
CA MET A 130 7.07 -13.68 8.71
C MET A 130 8.59 -13.60 8.84
N GLY A 131 9.08 -13.55 10.08
CA GLY A 131 10.52 -13.44 10.34
C GLY A 131 11.14 -12.20 9.72
N ASP A 132 12.06 -12.37 8.77
CA ASP A 132 12.72 -11.30 8.02
C ASP A 132 12.07 -11.00 6.65
N ALA A 133 10.93 -11.63 6.34
CA ALA A 133 10.31 -11.55 5.02
C ALA A 133 9.00 -10.73 5.01
N LEU A 134 8.77 -10.09 3.87
CA LEU A 134 7.46 -9.63 3.41
C LEU A 134 7.08 -10.40 2.14
N PHE A 135 5.98 -11.14 2.21
CA PHE A 135 5.41 -11.87 1.08
C PHE A 135 4.18 -11.13 0.58
N VAL A 136 4.28 -10.54 -0.61
CA VAL A 136 3.26 -9.68 -1.21
C VAL A 136 2.53 -10.45 -2.31
N GLN A 137 1.21 -10.50 -2.19
CA GLN A 137 0.33 -11.15 -3.15
C GLN A 137 -0.81 -10.21 -3.55
N TYR A 138 -1.40 -10.48 -4.71
CA TYR A 138 -2.55 -9.76 -5.22
C TYR A 138 -3.51 -10.70 -5.94
N ARG A 139 -4.74 -10.24 -6.10
CA ARG A 139 -5.76 -10.85 -6.97
C ARG A 139 -6.75 -9.78 -7.41
N THR A 140 -7.48 -10.03 -8.48
CA THR A 140 -8.57 -9.16 -8.94
C THR A 140 -9.89 -9.92 -8.98
N ASP A 141 -11.00 -9.24 -9.20
CA ASP A 141 -12.28 -9.90 -9.47
C ASP A 141 -12.26 -10.71 -10.80
N ALA A 142 -11.45 -10.28 -11.78
CA ALA A 142 -11.20 -11.02 -13.02
C ALA A 142 -10.24 -12.22 -12.85
N GLN A 143 -9.32 -12.18 -11.87
CA GLN A 143 -8.39 -13.26 -11.54
C GLN A 143 -8.41 -13.53 -10.02
N PRO A 144 -9.27 -14.45 -9.55
CA PRO A 144 -9.58 -14.61 -8.13
C PRO A 144 -8.49 -15.34 -7.31
N ASP A 145 -7.55 -15.99 -8.00
CA ASP A 145 -6.43 -16.69 -7.36
C ASP A 145 -5.32 -15.72 -6.94
N TRP A 146 -4.76 -15.95 -5.74
CA TRP A 146 -3.66 -15.13 -5.24
C TRP A 146 -2.37 -15.39 -6.01
N ARG A 147 -1.82 -14.34 -6.61
CA ARG A 147 -0.54 -14.38 -7.33
C ARG A 147 0.53 -13.66 -6.52
N MET A 148 1.73 -14.22 -6.51
CA MET A 148 2.88 -13.59 -5.88
C MET A 148 3.36 -12.41 -6.74
N ALA A 149 3.59 -11.26 -6.10
CA ALA A 149 4.16 -10.07 -6.74
C ALA A 149 5.59 -9.78 -6.28
N ARG A 150 5.86 -9.98 -4.98
CA ARG A 150 7.18 -9.73 -4.40
C ARG A 150 7.39 -10.63 -3.19
N LEU A 151 8.60 -11.15 -3.03
CA LEU A 151 9.15 -11.61 -1.77
C LEU A 151 10.34 -10.71 -1.47
N ALA A 152 10.36 -10.04 -0.32
CA ALA A 152 11.40 -9.08 0.01
C ALA A 152 11.86 -9.23 1.45
N TYR A 153 13.13 -8.89 1.67
CA TYR A 153 13.68 -8.71 3.01
C TYR A 153 13.06 -7.46 3.67
N PHE A 154 12.77 -7.56 4.97
CA PHE A 154 12.41 -6.44 5.83
C PHE A 154 12.95 -6.70 7.25
N PRO A 155 13.62 -5.74 7.91
CA PRO A 155 14.46 -6.06 9.06
C PRO A 155 13.67 -6.68 10.25
N PRO A 156 14.03 -7.89 10.72
CA PRO A 156 13.29 -8.63 11.77
C PRO A 156 13.28 -7.95 13.15
N GLU A 157 14.25 -7.08 13.41
CA GLU A 157 14.34 -6.27 14.63
C GLU A 157 13.25 -5.19 14.73
N LEU A 158 12.61 -4.82 13.61
CA LEU A 158 11.50 -3.88 13.58
C LEU A 158 10.19 -4.60 13.91
N THR A 159 9.96 -4.83 15.20
CA THR A 159 8.85 -5.68 15.67
C THR A 159 7.51 -4.97 15.75
N GLU A 160 7.51 -3.66 15.99
CA GLU A 160 6.30 -2.84 16.03
C GLU A 160 6.11 -2.12 14.70
N LEU A 161 5.02 -2.46 14.00
CA LEU A 161 4.73 -1.97 12.65
C LEU A 161 3.32 -1.39 12.58
N SER A 162 3.21 -0.22 11.97
CA SER A 162 1.97 0.34 11.48
C SER A 162 1.55 -0.38 10.20
N VAL A 163 0.31 -0.87 10.16
CA VAL A 163 -0.23 -1.63 9.03
C VAL A 163 -1.60 -1.09 8.65
N GLY A 164 -1.82 -0.84 7.37
CA GLY A 164 -3.10 -0.30 6.92
C GLY A 164 -3.12 0.14 5.45
N MET A 165 -4.08 1.01 5.14
CA MET A 165 -4.42 1.40 3.77
C MET A 165 -3.73 2.71 3.40
N THR A 166 -3.29 2.80 2.15
CA THR A 166 -2.74 4.02 1.52
C THR A 166 -3.65 4.50 0.41
#